data_AF-A0A1H6D324-F1
#
_entry.id   AF-A0A1H6D324-F1
#
_cell.length_a   1.000
_cell.length_b   1.000
_cell.length_c   1.000
_cell.angle_alpha   90.00
_cell.angle_beta   90.00
_cell.angle_gamma   90.00
#
_symmetry.space_group_name_H-M   'P 1'
#
loop_
_entity.id
_entity.type
_entity.pdbx_description
1 polymer ?
#
loop_
_entity_poly.entity_id
_entity_poly.type
_entity_poly.pdbx_seq_one_letter_code
_entity_poly.pdbx_strand_id
1 'polypeptide(L)'
;MNDRVFARLKPSELDELAEDGYRRRRAGDLARAFAEPRTVVRRSRRPYLLMAGTLAAGLAAAAAVVVVSGDPAPRQSPLVAVETPSKTAKPVVNARMFLLAAATTAKREPAASGRYWYVNERTLQKIHNVPGEYMAGIKAADDEFRKKEKEVRNDPKALADLKKEFGDKLTKLKMAELPYTAFAADTREIWRPMKAGETGRTVGNQDVEVSFGSPRDEAAWTAAGSPELVEKGARTYDDDTERVLSIDNPSLNLRNIKDLPTGKKELQRRLDALWEQSPNTAKVTSKNGYLWQTGVDLMTAPLKPGTRSALFQVLADQPGITSQGQVTDALGRTGVALSANTAHTLTLRLVIDPETAELLEYDVLEKGKPLLRVALADMGFTDELGRRPQG
;
A
#
# COMPACT_ATOMS: atom_id res chain seq x y z
N MET A 1 13.07 28.07 1.01
CA MET A 1 11.85 28.88 0.76
C MET A 1 10.56 28.05 0.89
N ASN A 2 10.64 26.72 0.81
CA ASN A 2 9.51 25.79 0.95
C ASN A 2 9.04 25.60 2.41
N ASP A 3 9.95 25.64 3.40
CA ASP A 3 9.65 25.31 4.81
C ASP A 3 8.58 26.20 5.46
N ARG A 4 8.42 27.46 5.02
CA ARG A 4 7.45 28.39 5.59
C ARG A 4 6.01 28.24 5.07
N VAL A 5 5.82 27.61 3.91
CA VAL A 5 4.48 27.36 3.33
C VAL A 5 3.81 26.21 4.07
N PHE A 6 4.59 25.17 4.34
CA PHE A 6 4.12 23.93 4.95
C PHE A 6 4.12 23.98 6.49
N ALA A 7 4.91 24.85 7.11
CA ALA A 7 4.88 25.08 8.56
C ALA A 7 3.60 25.72 9.13
N ARG A 8 2.66 26.08 8.26
CA ARG A 8 1.37 26.70 8.63
C ARG A 8 0.23 25.69 8.72
N LEU A 9 0.51 24.49 8.23
CA LEU A 9 -0.26 23.29 8.49
C LEU A 9 0.23 22.75 9.86
N LYS A 10 -0.66 22.14 10.66
CA LYS A 10 -0.40 21.62 12.02
C LYS A 10 0.88 20.77 12.08
N PRO A 11 1.50 20.51 13.25
CA PRO A 11 2.69 19.65 13.35
C PRO A 11 2.54 18.27 12.69
N SER A 12 1.33 17.70 12.70
CA SER A 12 0.98 16.48 11.96
C SER A 12 1.06 16.61 10.43
N GLU A 13 1.20 17.82 9.90
CA GLU A 13 1.25 18.20 8.49
C GLU A 13 2.65 18.72 8.06
N LEU A 14 3.62 18.76 8.99
CA LEU A 14 5.01 19.20 8.80
C LEU A 14 6.01 18.03 8.74
N ASP A 15 5.81 16.99 9.54
CA ASP A 15 6.44 15.66 9.34
C ASP A 15 6.10 15.06 7.98
N GLU A 16 5.04 15.62 7.40
CA GLU A 16 4.44 15.40 6.12
C GLU A 16 5.09 16.22 4.99
N LEU A 17 6.35 16.67 4.95
CA LEU A 17 6.82 17.31 3.68
C LEU A 17 8.27 17.15 3.25
N ALA A 18 9.14 16.67 4.13
CA ALA A 18 10.56 16.51 3.81
C ALA A 18 10.91 15.21 3.03
N GLU A 19 10.02 14.20 2.97
CA GLU A 19 10.24 12.94 2.23
C GLU A 19 8.95 12.37 1.59
N ASP A 20 8.01 13.26 1.32
CA ASP A 20 6.65 12.95 1.73
C ASP A 20 5.69 12.50 0.64
N GLY A 21 6.16 12.52 -0.60
CA GLY A 21 5.46 11.88 -1.71
C GLY A 21 5.30 10.37 -1.51
N TYR A 22 6.32 9.70 -0.99
CA TYR A 22 6.34 8.23 -0.89
C TYR A 22 5.45 7.69 0.24
N ARG A 23 5.57 8.27 1.44
CA ARG A 23 4.86 7.79 2.64
C ARG A 23 3.36 8.08 2.60
N ARG A 24 2.94 9.25 2.09
CA ARG A 24 1.51 9.62 1.97
C ARG A 24 0.81 9.09 0.73
N ARG A 25 1.53 8.79 -0.38
CA ARG A 25 0.90 8.12 -1.54
C ARG A 25 0.60 6.66 -1.21
N ARG A 26 1.53 5.94 -0.57
CA ARG A 26 1.24 4.61 0.00
C ARG A 26 0.04 4.67 0.95
N ALA A 27 0.03 5.55 1.95
CA ALA A 27 -1.12 5.66 2.86
C ALA A 27 -2.42 6.09 2.18
N GLY A 28 -2.37 6.98 1.17
CA GLY A 28 -3.55 7.47 0.44
C GLY A 28 -4.12 6.46 -0.55
N ASP A 29 -3.25 5.76 -1.29
CA ASP A 29 -3.60 4.69 -2.21
C ASP A 29 -4.08 3.46 -1.44
N LEU A 30 -3.48 3.15 -0.28
CA LEU A 30 -3.96 2.12 0.63
C LEU A 30 -5.24 2.52 1.36
N ALA A 31 -5.37 3.76 1.83
CA ALA A 31 -6.63 4.25 2.39
C ALA A 31 -7.73 4.15 1.34
N ARG A 32 -7.47 4.50 0.08
CA ARG A 32 -8.40 4.27 -1.04
C ARG A 32 -8.63 2.77 -1.31
N ALA A 33 -7.60 1.94 -1.17
CA ALA A 33 -7.66 0.48 -1.31
C ALA A 33 -8.57 -0.21 -0.32
N PHE A 34 -8.65 0.38 0.86
CA PHE A 34 -9.36 -0.22 1.98
C PHE A 34 -10.68 0.50 2.26
N ALA A 35 -10.94 1.71 1.75
CA ALA A 35 -12.05 2.57 2.16
C ALA A 35 -13.44 2.13 1.66
N GLU A 36 -14.16 1.32 2.43
CA GLU A 36 -15.48 0.80 2.02
C GLU A 36 -16.44 1.87 1.50
N PRO A 37 -17.27 1.57 0.47
CA PRO A 37 -18.40 2.40 0.15
C PRO A 37 -19.28 2.47 1.39
N ARG A 38 -19.44 3.69 1.91
CA ARG A 38 -20.30 3.95 3.07
C ARG A 38 -21.70 3.43 2.76
N THR A 39 -22.07 2.26 3.27
CA THR A 39 -23.47 2.01 3.57
C THR A 39 -23.81 2.97 4.68
N VAL A 40 -24.43 4.08 4.32
CA VAL A 40 -25.02 5.01 5.28
C VAL A 40 -26.10 4.22 6.02
N VAL A 41 -25.72 3.54 7.11
CA VAL A 41 -26.69 3.01 8.06
C VAL A 41 -27.26 4.24 8.74
N ARG A 42 -28.34 4.76 8.14
CA ARG A 42 -29.14 5.84 8.70
C ARG A 42 -29.65 5.32 10.04
N ARG A 43 -29.05 5.77 11.15
CA ARG A 43 -29.53 5.48 12.51
C ARG A 43 -30.99 5.92 12.59
N SER A 44 -31.89 4.94 12.53
CA SER A 44 -33.33 5.12 12.72
C SER A 44 -33.57 5.57 14.16
N ARG A 45 -33.97 6.83 14.32
CA ARG A 45 -34.74 7.28 15.48
C ARG A 45 -36.22 7.18 15.08
N ARG A 46 -36.97 6.31 15.74
CA ARG A 46 -38.44 6.28 15.80
C ARG A 46 -38.85 5.93 17.24
N PRO A 47 -40.00 6.39 17.76
CA PRO A 47 -41.32 6.42 17.11
C PRO A 47 -41.97 7.83 17.11
N TYR A 48 -42.92 8.14 16.22
CA TYR A 48 -44.35 7.95 16.44
C TYR A 48 -45.15 7.71 15.15
N LEU A 49 -46.31 7.09 15.34
CA LEU A 49 -47.35 6.67 14.39
C LEU A 49 -48.02 7.84 13.66
N LEU A 50 -48.43 7.62 12.40
CA LEU A 50 -49.82 7.77 11.93
C LEU A 50 -49.97 7.22 10.49
N MET A 51 -51.21 6.89 10.16
CA MET A 51 -51.71 5.93 9.18
C MET A 51 -51.86 6.41 7.73
N ALA A 52 -52.04 5.40 6.86
CA ALA A 52 -52.86 5.33 5.65
C ALA A 52 -52.29 5.82 4.30
N GLY A 53 -52.46 4.97 3.28
CA GLY A 53 -52.34 5.32 1.86
C GLY A 53 -51.84 4.19 0.97
N THR A 54 -52.75 3.31 0.53
CA THR A 54 -52.57 2.37 -0.56
C THR A 54 -52.35 3.08 -1.90
N LEU A 55 -51.51 2.52 -2.79
CA LEU A 55 -51.80 2.34 -4.22
C LEU A 55 -50.70 1.52 -4.92
N ALA A 56 -51.15 0.70 -5.87
CA ALA A 56 -50.41 -0.30 -6.64
C ALA A 56 -49.74 0.25 -7.91
N ALA A 57 -48.67 -0.42 -8.35
CA ALA A 57 -48.14 -0.57 -9.73
C ALA A 57 -46.67 -1.02 -9.58
N GLY A 58 -46.09 -2.02 -10.24
CA GLY A 58 -46.40 -2.73 -11.47
C GLY A 58 -45.08 -2.91 -12.25
N LEU A 59 -44.82 -4.13 -12.75
CA LEU A 59 -43.85 -4.52 -13.81
C LEU A 59 -42.34 -4.47 -13.46
N ALA A 60 -41.45 -5.34 -13.94
CA ALA A 60 -41.52 -6.64 -14.62
C ALA A 60 -40.09 -7.20 -14.64
N ALA A 61 -39.95 -8.52 -14.50
CA ALA A 61 -38.72 -9.24 -14.80
C ALA A 61 -38.63 -9.52 -16.30
N ALA A 62 -37.42 -9.48 -16.87
CA ALA A 62 -37.09 -10.12 -18.14
C ALA A 62 -35.78 -10.90 -17.97
N ALA A 63 -35.91 -12.17 -17.57
CA ALA A 63 -34.87 -13.17 -17.71
C ALA A 63 -35.11 -13.90 -19.03
N ALA A 64 -34.14 -13.87 -19.94
CA ALA A 64 -34.18 -14.66 -21.16
C ALA A 64 -33.84 -16.12 -20.82
N VAL A 65 -34.84 -16.99 -20.90
CA VAL A 65 -34.70 -18.45 -20.89
C VAL A 65 -34.63 -18.90 -22.35
N VAL A 66 -33.55 -19.58 -22.72
CA VAL A 66 -33.52 -20.42 -23.92
C VAL A 66 -33.75 -21.86 -23.46
N VAL A 67 -34.94 -22.37 -23.71
CA VAL A 67 -35.26 -23.81 -23.66
C VAL A 67 -35.00 -24.36 -25.06
N VAL A 68 -34.13 -25.35 -25.19
CA VAL A 68 -34.15 -26.30 -26.30
C VAL A 68 -34.60 -27.64 -25.72
N SER A 69 -35.62 -28.19 -26.36
CA SER A 69 -36.44 -29.34 -25.96
C SER A 69 -36.00 -30.65 -26.61
N GLY A 70 -36.20 -31.76 -25.86
CA GLY A 70 -36.39 -33.15 -26.32
C GLY A 70 -35.11 -34.02 -26.33
N ASP A 71 -35.07 -35.27 -25.86
CA ASP A 71 -36.05 -36.18 -25.22
C ASP A 71 -35.24 -37.37 -24.59
N PRO A 72 -35.82 -38.46 -24.03
CA PRO A 72 -35.40 -39.03 -22.74
C PRO A 72 -34.32 -40.13 -22.80
N ALA A 73 -33.72 -40.35 -21.62
CA ALA A 73 -32.67 -41.32 -21.33
C ALA A 73 -33.01 -42.79 -21.62
N PRO A 74 -31.97 -43.64 -21.76
CA PRO A 74 -31.96 -44.96 -21.15
C PRO A 74 -30.86 -45.10 -20.08
N ARG A 75 -31.20 -45.78 -18.97
CA ARG A 75 -30.27 -46.21 -17.92
C ARG A 75 -29.24 -47.21 -18.47
N GLN A 76 -27.97 -47.09 -18.09
CA GLN A 76 -27.03 -48.22 -17.93
C GLN A 76 -25.86 -47.86 -16.99
N SER A 77 -25.38 -48.90 -16.29
CA SER A 77 -24.51 -49.07 -15.11
C SER A 77 -23.13 -48.37 -15.07
N PRO A 78 -22.44 -48.33 -13.90
CA PRO A 78 -21.23 -47.54 -13.71
C PRO A 78 -20.01 -48.22 -14.34
N LEU A 79 -19.31 -47.51 -15.21
CA LEU A 79 -18.00 -47.91 -15.73
C LEU A 79 -16.93 -46.98 -15.17
N VAL A 80 -16.00 -47.61 -14.48
CA VAL A 80 -14.73 -47.07 -13.99
C VAL A 80 -13.99 -46.44 -15.17
N ALA A 81 -13.95 -45.11 -15.24
CA ALA A 81 -13.07 -44.39 -16.14
C ALA A 81 -11.76 -44.10 -15.40
N VAL A 82 -10.74 -44.88 -15.70
CA VAL A 82 -9.35 -44.57 -15.41
C VAL A 82 -8.99 -43.33 -16.23
N GLU A 83 -9.00 -42.15 -15.61
CA GLU A 83 -8.48 -40.95 -16.24
C GLU A 83 -6.95 -40.96 -16.17
N THR A 84 -6.34 -41.21 -17.32
CA THR A 84 -4.93 -40.93 -17.63
C THR A 84 -4.55 -39.49 -17.27
N PRO A 85 -3.32 -39.24 -16.78
CA PRO A 85 -2.93 -37.91 -16.33
C PRO A 85 -2.80 -36.96 -17.51
N SER A 86 -3.67 -35.94 -17.54
CA SER A 86 -3.57 -34.83 -18.48
C SER A 86 -2.35 -33.96 -18.20
N LYS A 87 -1.67 -33.58 -19.29
CA LYS A 87 -0.53 -32.66 -19.41
C LYS A 87 -0.44 -31.58 -18.31
N THR A 88 0.60 -31.70 -17.47
CA THR A 88 1.36 -30.62 -16.82
C THR A 88 0.61 -29.31 -16.52
N ALA A 89 -0.34 -29.35 -15.59
CA ALA A 89 -0.61 -28.17 -14.78
C ALA A 89 0.60 -27.96 -13.84
N LYS A 90 1.21 -26.77 -13.84
CA LYS A 90 2.20 -26.42 -12.81
C LYS A 90 1.57 -26.69 -11.45
N PRO A 91 2.25 -27.36 -10.50
CA PRO A 91 1.66 -27.64 -9.19
C PRO A 91 1.20 -26.33 -8.57
N VAL A 92 -0.11 -26.24 -8.29
CA VAL A 92 -0.70 -25.06 -7.65
C VAL A 92 -0.09 -24.96 -6.27
N VAL A 93 0.80 -23.98 -6.07
CA VAL A 93 1.41 -23.74 -4.77
C VAL A 93 0.29 -23.35 -3.81
N ASN A 94 0.02 -24.16 -2.80
CA ASN A 94 -0.98 -23.82 -1.79
C ASN A 94 -0.42 -22.70 -0.91
N ALA A 95 -1.08 -21.53 -0.91
CA ALA A 95 -0.62 -20.33 -0.20
C ALA A 95 -0.34 -20.58 1.30
N ARG A 96 -1.24 -21.30 1.98
CA ARG A 96 -1.09 -21.64 3.39
C ARG A 96 0.13 -22.53 3.62
N MET A 97 0.29 -23.58 2.81
CA MET A 97 1.44 -24.48 2.92
C MET A 97 2.75 -23.77 2.64
N PHE A 98 2.77 -22.89 1.62
CA PHE A 98 3.93 -22.06 1.31
C PHE A 98 4.31 -21.14 2.47
N LEU A 99 3.34 -20.42 3.06
CA LEU A 99 3.59 -19.56 4.21
C LEU A 99 4.09 -20.34 5.43
N LEU A 100 3.59 -21.57 5.67
CA LEU A 100 4.11 -22.42 6.75
C LEU A 100 5.54 -22.93 6.47
N ALA A 101 5.89 -23.17 5.20
CA ALA A 101 7.25 -23.49 4.80
C ALA A 101 8.17 -22.28 5.01
N ALA A 102 7.76 -21.09 4.55
CA ALA A 102 8.45 -19.82 4.78
C ALA A 102 8.65 -19.54 6.28
N ALA A 103 7.65 -19.85 7.12
CA ALA A 103 7.79 -19.77 8.56
C ALA A 103 8.88 -20.70 9.13
N THR A 104 9.05 -21.88 8.54
CA THR A 104 10.10 -22.84 8.95
C THR A 104 11.48 -22.33 8.53
N THR A 105 11.61 -21.82 7.31
CA THR A 105 12.82 -21.18 6.78
C THR A 105 13.24 -19.99 7.65
N ALA A 106 12.33 -19.03 7.86
CA ALA A 106 12.59 -17.83 8.65
C ALA A 106 12.99 -18.11 10.10
N LYS A 107 12.56 -19.24 10.68
CA LYS A 107 12.95 -19.64 12.04
C LYS A 107 14.42 -20.07 12.14
N ARG A 108 15.01 -20.56 11.04
CA ARG A 108 16.39 -21.08 10.97
C ARG A 108 17.40 -19.99 10.63
N GLU A 109 16.93 -18.83 10.20
CA GLU A 109 17.76 -17.67 9.91
C GLU A 109 18.60 -17.28 11.14
N PRO A 110 19.89 -16.98 10.98
CA PRO A 110 20.71 -16.47 12.07
C PRO A 110 20.15 -15.16 12.63
N ALA A 111 20.22 -15.00 13.95
CA ALA A 111 19.92 -13.69 14.54
C ALA A 111 21.08 -12.73 14.22
N ALA A 112 20.80 -11.70 13.45
CA ALA A 112 21.75 -10.63 13.13
C ALA A 112 21.46 -9.37 13.97
N SER A 113 22.48 -8.52 14.07
CA SER A 113 22.39 -7.19 14.67
C SER A 113 23.41 -6.27 14.02
N GLY A 114 23.15 -4.98 14.05
CA GLY A 114 24.09 -3.96 13.62
C GLY A 114 23.60 -2.58 14.01
N ARG A 115 24.45 -1.57 13.79
CA ARG A 115 24.15 -0.19 14.12
C ARG A 115 23.06 0.43 13.24
N TYR A 116 22.95 0.00 11.99
CA TYR A 116 21.94 0.47 11.03
C TYR A 116 21.19 -0.71 10.41
N TRP A 117 19.89 -0.51 10.18
CA TRP A 117 19.08 -1.37 9.33
C TRP A 117 19.00 -0.75 7.93
N TYR A 118 19.60 -1.43 6.96
CA TYR A 118 19.65 -1.04 5.56
C TYR A 118 18.47 -1.62 4.79
N VAL A 119 17.91 -0.82 3.86
CA VAL A 119 16.95 -1.25 2.85
C VAL A 119 17.31 -0.63 1.52
N ASN A 120 17.35 -1.45 0.47
CA ASN A 120 17.45 -1.04 -0.93
C ASN A 120 16.17 -1.42 -1.67
N GLU A 121 15.47 -0.45 -2.24
CA GLU A 121 14.21 -0.67 -2.90
C GLU A 121 14.11 0.09 -4.23
N ARG A 122 13.52 -0.55 -5.24
CA ARG A 122 13.07 0.09 -6.48
C ARG A 122 11.56 0.24 -6.44
N THR A 123 11.08 1.48 -6.47
CA THR A 123 9.66 1.81 -6.44
C THR A 123 9.19 2.23 -7.81
N LEU A 124 8.12 1.63 -8.32
CA LEU A 124 7.35 2.10 -9.48
C LEU A 124 6.00 2.65 -8.96
N GLN A 125 5.66 3.88 -9.35
CA GLN A 125 4.42 4.53 -8.92
C GLN A 125 3.75 5.30 -10.06
N LYS A 126 2.42 5.36 -10.05
CA LYS A 126 1.66 6.19 -11.01
C LYS A 126 1.96 7.67 -10.78
N ILE A 127 2.18 8.40 -11.87
CA ILE A 127 2.35 9.86 -11.86
C ILE A 127 0.95 10.47 -11.94
N HIS A 128 0.62 11.32 -10.96
CA HIS A 128 -0.69 11.96 -10.85
C HIS A 128 -0.69 13.43 -11.31
N ASN A 129 0.47 14.09 -11.30
CA ASN A 129 0.58 15.49 -11.69
C ASN A 129 1.94 15.77 -12.33
N VAL A 130 2.00 16.84 -13.12
CA VAL A 130 3.26 17.42 -13.60
C VAL A 130 3.87 18.23 -12.45
N PRO A 131 5.07 17.88 -11.94
CA PRO A 131 5.63 18.52 -10.75
C PRO A 131 5.72 20.06 -10.84
N GLY A 132 6.15 20.59 -11.99
CA GLY A 132 6.25 22.03 -12.21
C GLY A 132 4.89 22.74 -12.12
N GLU A 133 3.87 22.18 -12.75
CA GLU A 133 2.49 22.73 -12.73
C GLU A 133 1.86 22.61 -11.35
N TYR A 134 2.04 21.46 -10.69
CA TYR A 134 1.55 21.23 -9.34
C TYR A 134 2.15 22.27 -8.38
N MET A 135 3.48 22.43 -8.38
CA MET A 135 4.16 23.39 -7.51
C MET A 135 3.78 24.84 -7.80
N ALA A 136 3.60 25.20 -9.08
CA ALA A 136 3.08 26.52 -9.46
C ALA A 136 1.66 26.75 -8.90
N GLY A 137 0.79 25.74 -8.98
CA GLY A 137 -0.55 25.77 -8.42
C GLY A 137 -0.57 25.93 -6.90
N ILE A 138 0.27 25.19 -6.18
CA ILE A 138 0.44 25.30 -4.72
C ILE A 138 0.89 26.72 -4.35
N LYS A 139 1.90 27.26 -5.05
CA LYS A 139 2.41 28.61 -4.80
C LYS A 139 1.33 29.67 -5.03
N ALA A 140 0.59 29.57 -6.14
CA ALA A 140 -0.50 30.50 -6.44
C ALA A 140 -1.61 30.43 -5.36
N ALA A 141 -1.92 29.24 -4.85
CA ALA A 141 -2.87 29.07 -3.75
C ALA A 141 -2.37 29.70 -2.44
N ASP A 142 -1.09 29.52 -2.08
CA ASP A 142 -0.52 30.13 -0.86
C ASP A 142 -0.46 31.67 -0.98
N ASP A 143 -0.11 32.19 -2.16
CA ASP A 143 -0.09 33.64 -2.40
C ASP A 143 -1.49 34.26 -2.26
N GLU A 144 -2.54 33.57 -2.74
CA GLU A 144 -3.94 33.98 -2.55
C GLU A 144 -4.35 33.91 -1.07
N PHE A 145 -4.05 32.80 -0.40
CA PHE A 145 -4.34 32.61 1.03
C PHE A 145 -3.73 33.73 1.87
N ARG A 146 -2.45 34.06 1.66
CA ARG A 146 -1.74 35.14 2.39
C ARG A 146 -2.35 36.51 2.18
N LYS A 147 -2.91 36.79 1.01
CA LYS A 147 -3.60 38.06 0.73
C LYS A 147 -4.89 38.14 1.55
N LYS A 148 -5.74 37.12 1.45
CA LYS A 148 -7.01 37.04 2.18
C LYS A 148 -6.81 36.98 3.70
N GLU A 149 -5.80 36.25 4.19
CA GLU A 149 -5.50 36.11 5.62
C GLU A 149 -5.24 37.47 6.29
N LYS A 150 -4.56 38.40 5.61
CA LYS A 150 -4.30 39.74 6.15
C LYS A 150 -5.59 40.53 6.41
N GLU A 151 -6.62 40.33 5.59
CA GLU A 151 -7.92 41.01 5.69
C GLU A 151 -8.78 40.42 6.80
N VAL A 152 -8.74 39.09 6.97
CA VAL A 152 -9.63 38.37 7.90
C VAL A 152 -8.98 37.95 9.21
N ARG A 153 -7.70 38.30 9.46
CA ARG A 153 -6.94 37.84 10.64
C ARG A 153 -7.59 38.10 12.01
N ASN A 154 -8.43 39.12 12.11
CA ASN A 154 -9.12 39.49 13.34
C ASN A 154 -10.52 38.84 13.47
N ASP A 155 -10.96 38.08 12.47
CA ASP A 155 -12.20 37.30 12.48
C ASP A 155 -11.86 35.80 12.50
N PRO A 156 -11.96 35.13 13.66
CA PRO A 156 -11.63 33.71 13.79
C PRO A 156 -12.45 32.80 12.90
N LYS A 157 -13.71 33.15 12.60
CA LYS A 157 -14.59 32.33 11.76
C LYS A 157 -14.18 32.46 10.30
N ALA A 158 -14.00 33.69 9.82
CA ALA A 158 -13.54 33.93 8.45
C ALA A 158 -12.15 33.33 8.20
N LEU A 159 -11.26 33.36 9.19
CA LEU A 159 -9.94 32.70 9.10
C LEU A 159 -10.06 31.16 9.02
N ALA A 160 -10.99 30.55 9.76
CA ALA A 160 -11.24 29.12 9.69
C ALA A 160 -11.82 28.69 8.33
N ASP A 161 -12.78 29.46 7.79
CA ASP A 161 -13.37 29.23 6.47
C ASP A 161 -12.32 29.38 5.36
N LEU A 162 -11.44 30.39 5.46
CA LEU A 162 -10.33 30.59 4.52
C LEU A 162 -9.33 29.41 4.53
N LYS A 163 -8.98 28.89 5.71
CA LYS A 163 -8.11 27.71 5.84
C LYS A 163 -8.74 26.47 5.20
N LYS A 164 -10.06 26.30 5.36
CA LYS A 164 -10.81 25.21 4.71
C LYS A 164 -10.80 25.35 3.19
N GLU A 165 -11.10 26.55 2.66
CA GLU A 165 -11.06 26.84 1.22
C GLU A 165 -9.68 26.53 0.63
N PHE A 166 -8.62 26.96 1.32
CA PHE A 166 -7.24 26.65 0.94
C PHE A 166 -7.00 25.13 0.90
N GLY A 167 -7.37 24.40 1.95
CA GLY A 167 -7.27 22.93 1.99
C GLY A 167 -8.04 22.22 0.86
N ASP A 168 -9.26 22.68 0.55
CA ASP A 168 -10.07 22.15 -0.56
C ASP A 168 -9.40 22.41 -1.92
N LYS A 169 -8.78 23.58 -2.09
CA LYS A 169 -8.03 23.94 -3.31
C LYS A 169 -6.79 23.05 -3.48
N LEU A 170 -6.01 22.83 -2.41
CA LEU A 170 -4.87 21.92 -2.44
C LEU A 170 -5.30 20.48 -2.77
N THR A 171 -6.44 20.04 -2.20
CA THR A 171 -7.01 18.72 -2.48
C THR A 171 -7.38 18.58 -3.96
N LYS A 172 -8.03 19.59 -4.56
CA LYS A 172 -8.36 19.59 -5.99
C LYS A 172 -7.11 19.51 -6.87
N LEU A 173 -6.07 20.29 -6.55
CA LEU A 173 -4.79 20.24 -7.28
C LEU A 173 -4.14 18.86 -7.20
N LYS A 174 -4.19 18.22 -6.02
CA LYS A 174 -3.64 16.89 -5.79
C LYS A 174 -4.41 15.77 -6.52
N MET A 175 -5.73 15.93 -6.64
CA MET A 175 -6.64 14.94 -7.25
C MET A 175 -6.86 15.17 -8.75
N ALA A 176 -6.22 16.19 -9.33
CA ALA A 176 -6.23 16.36 -10.77
C ALA A 176 -5.57 15.13 -11.42
N GLU A 177 -6.22 14.54 -12.41
CA GLU A 177 -5.69 13.42 -13.16
C GLU A 177 -5.05 13.92 -14.46
N LEU A 178 -3.95 13.29 -14.85
CA LEU A 178 -3.32 13.55 -16.14
C LEU A 178 -4.18 12.96 -17.28
N PRO A 179 -4.14 13.56 -18.48
CA PRO A 179 -4.86 13.03 -19.65
C PRO A 179 -4.23 11.75 -20.23
N TYR A 180 -3.19 11.22 -19.58
CA TYR A 180 -2.45 10.01 -19.92
C TYR A 180 -2.01 9.29 -18.65
N THR A 181 -1.78 7.99 -18.74
CA THR A 181 -1.20 7.18 -17.66
C THR A 181 0.31 7.10 -17.82
N ALA A 182 1.05 7.65 -16.86
CA ALA A 182 2.51 7.53 -16.78
C ALA A 182 2.92 6.99 -15.40
N PHE A 183 4.09 6.37 -15.35
CA PHE A 183 4.70 5.83 -14.15
C PHE A 183 6.15 6.31 -14.04
N ALA A 184 6.59 6.49 -12.80
CA ALA A 184 7.98 6.75 -12.48
C ALA A 184 8.54 5.60 -11.66
N ALA A 185 9.72 5.12 -12.01
CA ALA A 185 10.50 4.21 -11.20
C ALA A 185 11.75 4.91 -10.64
N ASP A 186 12.04 4.75 -9.36
CA ASP A 186 13.26 5.22 -8.71
C ASP A 186 13.81 4.19 -7.71
N THR A 187 15.14 4.14 -7.58
CA THR A 187 15.85 3.35 -6.58
C THR A 187 16.13 4.21 -5.35
N ARG A 188 15.97 3.61 -4.16
CA ARG A 188 16.25 4.23 -2.86
C ARG A 188 17.04 3.30 -1.98
N GLU A 189 18.04 3.87 -1.32
CA GLU A 189 18.80 3.20 -0.27
C GLU A 189 18.60 3.95 1.04
N ILE A 190 18.27 3.23 2.11
CA ILE A 190 17.91 3.81 3.39
C ILE A 190 18.71 3.11 4.48
N TRP A 191 19.46 3.88 5.27
CA TRP A 191 20.16 3.45 6.47
C TRP A 191 19.43 3.99 7.69
N ARG A 192 18.65 3.13 8.34
CA ARG A 192 17.87 3.51 9.52
C ARG A 192 18.69 3.22 10.79
N PRO A 193 19.03 4.24 11.60
CA PRO A 193 19.85 4.05 12.79
C PRO A 193 19.11 3.20 13.82
N MET A 194 19.81 2.26 14.47
CA MET A 194 19.24 1.38 15.51
C MET A 194 19.18 2.01 16.91
N LYS A 195 19.81 3.17 17.10
CA LYS A 195 19.73 4.00 18.31
C LYS A 195 19.04 5.33 18.02
N ALA A 196 18.28 5.82 18.99
CA ALA A 196 17.61 7.12 18.87
C ALA A 196 18.64 8.25 18.85
N GLY A 197 18.39 9.30 18.05
CA GLY A 197 19.28 10.46 17.90
C GLY A 197 20.55 10.22 17.09
N GLU A 198 20.78 9.01 16.57
CA GLU A 198 21.83 8.80 15.58
C GLU A 198 21.37 9.24 14.19
N THR A 199 22.31 9.72 13.36
CA THR A 199 22.04 10.14 11.98
C THR A 199 21.80 8.93 11.08
N GLY A 200 20.66 8.89 10.42
CA GLY A 200 20.37 8.02 9.29
C GLY A 200 20.72 8.68 7.95
N ARG A 201 20.59 7.89 6.88
CA ARG A 201 20.81 8.36 5.50
C ARG A 201 19.74 7.80 4.59
N THR A 202 19.22 8.63 3.70
CA THR A 202 18.47 8.22 2.51
C THR A 202 19.24 8.67 1.27
N VAL A 203 19.50 7.76 0.35
CA VAL A 203 19.91 8.09 -1.02
C VAL A 203 18.74 7.75 -1.94
N GLY A 204 18.02 8.76 -2.41
CA GLY A 204 16.81 8.58 -3.22
C GLY A 204 16.95 9.14 -4.63
N ASN A 205 15.90 8.94 -5.43
CA ASN A 205 15.82 9.44 -6.81
C ASN A 205 16.98 8.92 -7.69
N GLN A 206 17.43 7.70 -7.43
CA GLN A 206 18.43 7.00 -8.24
C GLN A 206 17.73 6.25 -9.38
N ASP A 207 18.45 5.99 -10.48
CA ASP A 207 17.97 5.16 -11.60
C ASP A 207 16.56 5.51 -12.10
N VAL A 208 16.29 6.82 -12.18
CA VAL A 208 14.97 7.36 -12.50
C VAL A 208 14.57 6.99 -13.92
N GLU A 209 13.43 6.32 -14.05
CA GLU A 209 12.87 5.89 -15.32
C GLU A 209 11.40 6.29 -15.41
N VAL A 210 10.99 6.80 -16.57
CA VAL A 210 9.59 7.10 -16.86
C VAL A 210 9.09 6.09 -17.87
N SER A 211 7.92 5.52 -17.60
CA SER A 211 7.21 4.63 -18.53
C SER A 211 5.75 5.03 -18.66
N PHE A 212 5.10 4.60 -19.73
CA PHE A 212 3.71 4.91 -20.02
C PHE A 212 2.84 3.66 -19.96
N GLY A 213 1.57 3.82 -19.57
CA GLY A 213 0.62 2.72 -19.48
C GLY A 213 0.30 2.07 -20.83
N SER A 214 0.53 2.78 -21.93
CA SER A 214 0.37 2.32 -23.30
C SER A 214 1.06 3.27 -24.28
N PRO A 215 1.29 2.86 -25.55
CA PRO A 215 1.74 3.78 -26.60
C PRO A 215 0.79 4.96 -26.84
N ARG A 216 -0.51 4.80 -26.53
CA ARG A 216 -1.50 5.89 -26.61
C ARG A 216 -1.28 6.93 -25.51
N ASP A 217 -0.92 6.50 -24.31
CA ASP A 217 -0.59 7.40 -23.20
C ASP A 217 0.67 8.21 -23.51
N GLU A 218 1.69 7.58 -24.09
CA GLU A 218 2.91 8.25 -24.53
C GLU A 218 2.61 9.30 -25.62
N ALA A 219 1.82 8.94 -26.64
CA ALA A 219 1.41 9.89 -27.68
C ALA A 219 0.60 11.07 -27.12
N ALA A 220 -0.27 10.83 -26.13
CA ALA A 220 -1.03 11.88 -25.46
C ALA A 220 -0.13 12.80 -24.62
N TRP A 221 0.89 12.25 -23.95
CA TRP A 221 1.93 13.04 -23.27
C TRP A 221 2.74 13.89 -24.25
N THR A 222 3.14 13.33 -25.39
CA THR A 222 3.83 14.08 -26.45
C THR A 222 2.96 15.20 -27.00
N ALA A 223 1.68 14.94 -27.27
CA ALA A 223 0.72 15.94 -27.72
C ALA A 223 0.47 17.05 -26.69
N ALA A 224 0.63 16.76 -25.40
CA ALA A 224 0.59 17.73 -24.31
C ALA A 224 1.89 18.55 -24.16
N GLY A 225 2.85 18.42 -25.09
CA GLY A 225 4.10 19.16 -25.08
C GLY A 225 5.24 18.49 -24.32
N SER A 226 5.10 17.19 -24.02
CA SER A 226 6.12 16.40 -23.30
C SER A 226 6.58 17.02 -21.98
N PRO A 227 5.66 17.42 -21.08
CA PRO A 227 6.05 18.05 -19.81
C PRO A 227 6.95 17.12 -18.99
N GLU A 228 7.89 17.70 -18.24
CA GLU A 228 8.76 16.95 -17.34
C GLU A 228 7.92 16.32 -16.21
N LEU A 229 7.89 14.98 -16.16
CA LEU A 229 7.04 14.23 -15.23
C LEU A 229 7.73 13.90 -13.90
N VAL A 230 9.06 13.86 -13.90
CA VAL A 230 9.87 13.61 -12.70
C VAL A 230 11.17 14.37 -12.79
N GLU A 231 11.57 14.94 -11.66
CA GLU A 231 12.88 15.54 -11.53
C GLU A 231 13.94 14.44 -11.45
N LYS A 232 15.00 14.55 -12.25
CA LYS A 232 16.09 13.57 -12.28
C LYS A 232 17.23 13.95 -11.34
N GLY A 233 17.98 12.95 -10.90
CA GLY A 233 19.22 13.13 -10.16
C GLY A 233 19.14 12.60 -8.74
N ALA A 234 20.13 11.78 -8.38
CA ALA A 234 20.23 11.20 -7.05
C ALA A 234 20.40 12.29 -5.99
N ARG A 235 19.79 12.07 -4.83
CA ARG A 235 19.89 12.96 -3.67
C ARG A 235 20.21 12.17 -2.42
N THR A 236 21.20 12.65 -1.70
CA THR A 236 21.53 12.14 -0.36
C THR A 236 20.99 13.10 0.67
N TYR A 237 20.26 12.56 1.64
CA TYR A 237 19.76 13.27 2.80
C TYR A 237 20.21 12.53 4.07
N ASP A 238 20.89 13.27 4.94
CA ASP A 238 21.33 12.78 6.25
C ASP A 238 20.59 13.58 7.33
N ASP A 239 19.97 12.87 8.26
CA ASP A 239 19.20 13.45 9.35
C ASP A 239 19.05 12.46 10.51
N ASP A 240 18.65 12.95 11.67
CA ASP A 240 18.37 12.17 12.88
C ASP A 240 16.87 12.05 13.17
N THR A 241 16.01 12.36 12.20
CA THR A 241 14.55 12.32 12.36
C THR A 241 14.09 10.88 12.53
N GLU A 242 13.39 10.62 13.63
CA GLU A 242 12.79 9.30 13.87
C GLU A 242 11.69 9.04 12.85
N ARG A 243 11.92 8.05 11.99
CA ARG A 243 10.98 7.64 10.95
C ARG A 243 10.01 6.60 11.51
N VAL A 244 8.70 6.85 11.34
CA VAL A 244 7.65 5.89 11.70
C VAL A 244 7.83 4.62 10.86
N LEU A 245 7.77 3.45 11.51
CA LEU A 245 7.87 2.16 10.81
C LEU A 245 6.55 1.80 10.11
N SER A 246 5.43 2.03 10.78
CA SER A 246 4.10 1.68 10.28
C SER A 246 3.10 2.80 10.57
N ILE A 247 2.46 3.31 9.53
CA ILE A 247 1.49 4.42 9.63
C ILE A 247 0.25 3.98 10.42
N ASP A 248 -0.19 2.74 10.22
CA ASP A 248 -1.33 2.17 10.95
C ASP A 248 -0.99 1.88 12.40
N ASN A 249 0.30 1.75 12.75
CA ASN A 249 0.77 1.39 14.08
C ASN A 249 1.83 2.39 14.57
N PRO A 250 1.48 3.64 14.94
CA PRO A 250 2.47 4.65 15.34
C PRO A 250 3.30 4.27 16.56
N SER A 251 2.78 3.37 17.40
CA SER A 251 3.50 2.82 18.55
C SER A 251 4.56 1.79 18.17
N LEU A 252 4.58 1.28 16.94
CA LEU A 252 5.56 0.33 16.44
C LEU A 252 6.71 1.07 15.76
N ASN A 253 7.93 0.85 16.23
CA ASN A 253 9.13 1.52 15.70
C ASN A 253 10.35 0.60 15.76
N LEU A 254 11.45 1.03 15.15
CA LEU A 254 12.68 0.23 15.11
C LEU A 254 13.33 0.01 16.49
N ARG A 255 12.90 0.69 17.55
CA ARG A 255 13.43 0.50 18.92
C ARG A 255 12.75 -0.67 19.62
N ASN A 256 11.45 -0.79 19.45
CA ASN A 256 10.63 -1.80 20.13
C ASN A 256 10.26 -3.00 19.26
N ILE A 257 10.60 -2.98 17.96
CA ILE A 257 10.30 -4.09 17.05
C ILE A 257 10.91 -5.42 17.51
N LYS A 258 12.08 -5.36 18.14
CA LYS A 258 12.78 -6.52 18.72
C LYS A 258 12.01 -7.15 19.88
N ASP A 259 11.07 -6.44 20.49
CA ASP A 259 10.29 -6.89 21.64
C ASP A 259 8.98 -7.57 21.21
N LEU A 260 8.71 -7.65 19.90
CA LEU A 260 7.58 -8.39 19.40
C LEU A 260 7.67 -9.88 19.76
N PRO A 261 6.55 -10.52 20.11
CA PRO A 261 6.55 -11.94 20.48
C PRO A 261 7.06 -12.84 19.35
N THR A 262 7.73 -13.93 19.72
CA THR A 262 8.24 -14.95 18.79
C THR A 262 7.29 -16.14 18.64
N GLY A 263 6.23 -16.20 19.46
CA GLY A 263 5.18 -17.21 19.39
C GLY A 263 3.99 -16.75 18.54
N LYS A 264 3.42 -17.66 17.74
CA LYS A 264 2.28 -17.36 16.85
C LYS A 264 1.09 -16.74 17.59
N LYS A 265 0.65 -17.37 18.70
CA LYS A 265 -0.56 -16.93 19.43
C LYS A 265 -0.33 -15.58 20.10
N GLU A 266 0.85 -15.37 20.65
CA GLU A 266 1.26 -14.14 21.31
C GLU A 266 1.36 -13.00 20.30
N LEU A 267 1.99 -13.25 19.14
CA LEU A 267 2.08 -12.28 18.07
C LEU A 267 0.70 -11.93 17.51
N GLN A 268 -0.15 -12.93 17.26
CA GLN A 268 -1.54 -12.69 16.83
C GLN A 268 -2.28 -11.76 17.79
N ARG A 269 -2.23 -12.04 19.11
CA ARG A 269 -2.86 -11.16 20.11
C ARG A 269 -2.30 -9.75 20.09
N ARG A 270 -0.99 -9.60 19.88
CA ARG A 270 -0.35 -8.28 19.78
C ARG A 270 -0.83 -7.52 18.54
N LEU A 271 -0.93 -8.19 17.39
CA LEU A 271 -1.43 -7.60 16.14
C LEU A 271 -2.92 -7.25 16.25
N ASP A 272 -3.72 -8.07 16.93
CA ASP A 272 -5.13 -7.80 17.18
C ASP A 272 -5.32 -6.57 18.09
N ALA A 273 -4.48 -6.42 19.12
CA ALA A 273 -4.51 -5.23 19.98
C ALA A 273 -4.05 -3.95 19.25
N LEU A 274 -3.03 -4.06 18.39
CA LEU A 274 -2.57 -2.96 17.54
C LEU A 274 -3.65 -2.56 16.53
N TRP A 275 -4.36 -3.54 15.96
CA TRP A 275 -5.53 -3.32 15.13
C TRP A 275 -6.57 -2.51 15.88
N GLU A 276 -7.03 -2.93 17.06
CA GLU A 276 -8.06 -2.21 17.83
C GLU A 276 -7.67 -0.75 18.15
N GLN A 277 -6.37 -0.47 18.28
CA GLN A 277 -5.85 0.87 18.60
C GLN A 277 -5.52 1.71 17.36
N SER A 278 -5.51 1.11 16.16
CA SER A 278 -5.06 1.82 14.97
C SER A 278 -6.03 2.96 14.63
N PRO A 279 -5.51 4.20 14.41
CA PRO A 279 -6.34 5.37 14.15
C PRO A 279 -7.18 5.26 12.86
N ASN A 280 -6.85 4.30 11.99
CA ASN A 280 -7.50 4.06 10.71
C ASN A 280 -8.59 2.97 10.74
N THR A 281 -8.71 2.21 11.84
CA THR A 281 -9.74 1.15 11.99
C THR A 281 -11.15 1.68 12.05
N ALA A 282 -11.33 2.85 12.67
CA ALA A 282 -12.62 3.49 12.79
C ALA A 282 -13.16 4.04 11.46
N LYS A 283 -12.34 4.07 10.40
CA LYS A 283 -12.68 4.80 9.17
C LYS A 283 -12.76 3.95 7.92
N VAL A 284 -11.99 2.86 7.79
CA VAL A 284 -11.72 2.33 6.45
C VAL A 284 -11.29 0.86 6.44
N THR A 285 -10.38 0.42 7.30
CA THR A 285 -9.65 -0.82 7.01
C THR A 285 -10.41 -2.10 7.43
N SER A 286 -10.31 -3.19 6.66
CA SER A 286 -10.71 -4.53 7.11
C SER A 286 -9.54 -5.20 7.82
N LYS A 287 -9.79 -6.12 8.75
CA LYS A 287 -8.72 -6.83 9.47
C LYS A 287 -7.71 -7.49 8.51
N ASN A 288 -8.18 -8.06 7.40
CA ASN A 288 -7.33 -8.66 6.38
C ASN A 288 -6.43 -7.62 5.70
N GLY A 289 -6.98 -6.45 5.35
CA GLY A 289 -6.22 -5.36 4.74
C GLY A 289 -5.14 -4.80 5.65
N TYR A 290 -5.47 -4.66 6.94
CA TYR A 290 -4.51 -4.23 7.95
C TYR A 290 -3.39 -5.22 8.19
N LEU A 291 -3.73 -6.51 8.34
CA LEU A 291 -2.72 -7.55 8.57
C LEU A 291 -1.77 -7.67 7.38
N TRP A 292 -2.26 -7.38 6.17
CA TRP A 292 -1.40 -7.28 5.01
C TRP A 292 -0.42 -6.10 5.10
N GLN A 293 -0.94 -4.89 5.31
CA GLN A 293 -0.13 -3.68 5.37
C GLN A 293 0.91 -3.77 6.50
N THR A 294 0.46 -4.16 7.68
CA THR A 294 1.33 -4.41 8.84
C THR A 294 2.31 -5.55 8.55
N GLY A 295 1.88 -6.59 7.83
CA GLY A 295 2.75 -7.68 7.40
C GLY A 295 3.93 -7.20 6.54
N VAL A 296 3.70 -6.32 5.56
CA VAL A 296 4.77 -5.71 4.74
C VAL A 296 5.70 -4.85 5.61
N ASP A 297 5.14 -4.01 6.48
CA ASP A 297 5.93 -3.15 7.38
C ASP A 297 6.83 -3.99 8.30
N LEU A 298 6.33 -5.14 8.74
CA LEU A 298 7.05 -6.10 9.57
C LEU A 298 8.10 -6.90 8.78
N MET A 299 7.79 -7.36 7.56
CA MET A 299 8.74 -8.11 6.72
C MET A 299 9.94 -7.28 6.28
N THR A 300 9.78 -5.95 6.20
CA THR A 300 10.84 -4.98 5.84
C THR A 300 11.56 -4.39 7.06
N ALA A 301 11.28 -4.93 8.25
CA ALA A 301 11.89 -4.54 9.52
C ALA A 301 12.86 -5.61 10.05
N PRO A 302 13.82 -5.24 10.92
CA PRO A 302 14.76 -6.17 11.54
C PRO A 302 14.08 -6.99 12.63
N LEU A 303 13.31 -7.99 12.22
CA LEU A 303 12.62 -8.90 13.13
C LEU A 303 13.53 -10.04 13.60
N LYS A 304 13.31 -10.50 14.83
CA LYS A 304 13.90 -11.77 15.29
C LYS A 304 13.42 -12.92 14.39
N PRO A 305 14.26 -13.93 14.11
CA PRO A 305 13.87 -15.12 13.34
C PRO A 305 12.56 -15.77 13.83
N GLY A 306 12.40 -15.87 15.16
CA GLY A 306 11.16 -16.36 15.77
C GLY A 306 9.93 -15.49 15.48
N THR A 307 10.08 -14.16 15.46
CA THR A 307 8.98 -13.23 15.13
C THR A 307 8.65 -13.28 13.64
N ARG A 308 9.64 -13.38 12.75
CA ARG A 308 9.44 -13.60 11.30
C ARG A 308 8.65 -14.89 11.06
N SER A 309 9.07 -15.98 11.72
CA SER A 309 8.37 -17.26 11.67
C SER A 309 6.92 -17.16 12.15
N ALA A 310 6.69 -16.50 13.30
CA ALA A 310 5.36 -16.30 13.83
C ALA A 310 4.47 -15.45 12.90
N LEU A 311 5.03 -14.43 12.25
CA LEU A 311 4.31 -13.60 11.27
C LEU A 311 3.83 -14.44 10.09
N PHE A 312 4.69 -15.26 9.50
CA PHE A 312 4.29 -16.16 8.41
C PHE A 312 3.20 -17.14 8.84
N GLN A 313 3.26 -17.68 10.07
CA GLN A 313 2.21 -18.55 10.60
C GLN A 313 0.87 -17.82 10.84
N VAL A 314 0.93 -16.54 11.24
CA VAL A 314 -0.26 -15.68 11.37
C VAL A 314 -0.89 -15.44 10.00
N LEU A 315 -0.08 -15.11 9.00
CA LEU A 315 -0.55 -14.90 7.62
C LEU A 315 -1.11 -16.19 7.01
N ALA A 316 -0.51 -17.35 7.31
CA ALA A 316 -0.98 -18.65 6.81
C ALA A 316 -2.39 -19.03 7.28
N ASP A 317 -2.85 -18.48 8.41
CA ASP A 317 -4.19 -18.69 8.92
C ASP A 317 -5.20 -17.62 8.45
N GLN A 318 -4.75 -16.59 7.72
CA GLN A 318 -5.67 -15.58 7.20
C GLN A 318 -6.48 -16.12 6.02
N PRO A 319 -7.81 -15.95 6.03
CA PRO A 319 -8.64 -16.28 4.89
C PRO A 319 -8.41 -15.29 3.75
N GLY A 320 -8.58 -15.75 2.50
CA GLY A 320 -8.56 -14.90 1.31
C GLY A 320 -7.18 -14.65 0.70
N ILE A 321 -6.10 -15.24 1.25
CA ILE A 321 -4.79 -15.27 0.59
C ILE A 321 -4.80 -16.40 -0.45
N THR A 322 -4.50 -16.04 -1.69
CA THR A 322 -4.39 -16.96 -2.82
C THR A 322 -2.97 -16.94 -3.36
N SER A 323 -2.48 -18.07 -3.88
CA SER A 323 -1.19 -18.09 -4.57
C SER A 323 -1.42 -17.97 -6.07
N GLN A 324 -0.55 -17.21 -6.73
CA GLN A 324 -0.46 -17.12 -8.18
C GLN A 324 0.65 -18.02 -8.74
N GLY A 325 1.28 -18.84 -7.88
CA GLY A 325 2.43 -19.66 -8.24
C GLY A 325 3.73 -18.87 -8.34
N GLN A 326 4.71 -19.43 -9.06
CA GLN A 326 5.99 -18.78 -9.32
C GLN A 326 5.83 -17.64 -10.32
N VAL A 327 6.43 -16.50 -9.98
CA VAL A 327 6.50 -15.29 -10.79
C VAL A 327 7.94 -14.76 -10.82
N THR A 328 8.21 -13.87 -11.76
CA THR A 328 9.43 -13.06 -11.79
C THR A 328 9.10 -11.67 -11.27
N ASP A 329 9.86 -11.17 -10.29
CA ASP A 329 9.70 -9.81 -9.77
C ASP A 329 10.28 -8.75 -10.73
N ALA A 330 10.12 -7.46 -10.41
CA ALA A 330 10.65 -6.37 -11.25
C ALA A 330 12.18 -6.30 -11.34
N LEU A 331 12.91 -7.05 -10.51
CA LEU A 331 14.38 -7.14 -10.55
C LEU A 331 14.87 -8.42 -11.24
N GLY A 332 13.96 -9.24 -11.77
CA GLY A 332 14.29 -10.47 -12.51
C GLY A 332 14.47 -11.72 -11.64
N ARG A 333 14.16 -11.65 -10.34
CA ARG A 333 14.26 -12.78 -9.40
C ARG A 333 13.00 -13.63 -9.45
N THR A 334 13.16 -14.94 -9.24
CA THR A 334 12.01 -15.86 -9.15
C THR A 334 11.50 -15.93 -7.73
N GLY A 335 10.20 -15.73 -7.52
CA GLY A 335 9.54 -15.87 -6.22
C GLY A 335 8.14 -16.44 -6.33
N VAL A 336 7.49 -16.69 -5.20
CA VAL A 336 6.08 -17.11 -5.15
C VAL A 336 5.20 -15.91 -4.89
N ALA A 337 4.27 -15.64 -5.80
CA ALA A 337 3.30 -14.58 -5.63
C ALA A 337 2.11 -15.04 -4.78
N LEU A 338 1.80 -14.26 -3.76
CA LEU A 338 0.59 -14.37 -2.94
C LEU A 338 -0.24 -13.10 -3.13
N SER A 339 -1.56 -13.24 -3.21
CA SER A 339 -2.46 -12.10 -3.36
C SER A 339 -3.66 -12.19 -2.43
N ALA A 340 -4.08 -11.02 -1.96
CA ALA A 340 -5.31 -10.85 -1.22
C ALA A 340 -6.12 -9.73 -1.87
N ASN A 341 -7.41 -10.01 -2.13
CA ASN A 341 -8.34 -8.97 -2.54
C ASN A 341 -8.79 -8.21 -1.30
N THR A 342 -8.82 -6.89 -1.42
CA THR A 342 -9.37 -6.02 -0.38
C THR A 342 -10.86 -5.83 -0.64
N ALA A 343 -11.59 -5.17 0.26
CA ALA A 343 -13.03 -4.88 0.07
C ALA A 343 -13.33 -3.97 -1.16
N HIS A 344 -12.30 -3.53 -1.91
CA HIS A 344 -12.39 -2.66 -3.09
C HIS A 344 -11.98 -3.42 -4.37
N THR A 345 -11.92 -2.70 -5.49
CA THR A 345 -11.31 -3.16 -6.75
C THR A 345 -9.79 -3.29 -6.68
N LEU A 346 -9.20 -3.27 -5.47
CA LEU A 346 -7.76 -3.36 -5.27
C LEU A 346 -7.33 -4.78 -4.87
N THR A 347 -6.22 -5.20 -5.44
CA THR A 347 -5.54 -6.45 -5.14
C THR A 347 -4.16 -6.12 -4.60
N LEU A 348 -3.83 -6.67 -3.44
CA LEU A 348 -2.50 -6.60 -2.90
C LEU A 348 -1.74 -7.87 -3.28
N ARG A 349 -0.47 -7.74 -3.64
CA ARG A 349 0.38 -8.87 -4.01
C ARG A 349 1.74 -8.80 -3.31
N LEU A 350 2.20 -9.91 -2.73
CA LEU A 350 3.58 -10.10 -2.28
C LEU A 350 4.25 -11.11 -3.19
N VAL A 351 5.54 -10.95 -3.44
CA VAL A 351 6.41 -11.95 -4.02
C VAL A 351 7.45 -12.31 -2.97
N ILE A 352 7.47 -13.58 -2.56
CA ILE A 352 8.36 -14.07 -1.50
C ILE A 352 9.33 -15.08 -2.10
N ASP A 353 10.59 -14.98 -1.72
CA ASP A 353 11.62 -15.95 -2.08
C ASP A 353 11.32 -17.30 -1.39
N PRO A 354 11.16 -18.40 -2.14
CA PRO A 354 10.85 -19.70 -1.55
C PRO A 354 12.02 -20.30 -0.74
N GLU A 355 13.27 -19.91 -1.01
CA GLU A 355 14.48 -20.44 -0.40
C GLU A 355 14.85 -19.68 0.87
N THR A 356 14.75 -18.35 0.85
CA THR A 356 15.15 -17.48 1.98
C THR A 356 13.98 -17.00 2.84
N ALA A 357 12.74 -17.13 2.33
CA ALA A 357 11.55 -16.52 2.91
C ALA A 357 11.62 -14.98 3.01
N GLU A 358 12.45 -14.33 2.19
CA GLU A 358 12.51 -12.88 2.11
C GLU A 358 11.40 -12.32 1.21
N LEU A 359 10.93 -11.12 1.55
CA LEU A 359 10.03 -10.38 0.69
C LEU A 359 10.84 -9.76 -0.46
N LEU A 360 10.53 -10.16 -1.69
CA LEU A 360 11.20 -9.68 -2.90
C LEU A 360 10.47 -8.47 -3.51
N GLU A 361 9.14 -8.49 -3.52
CA GLU A 361 8.31 -7.42 -4.08
C GLU A 361 6.96 -7.33 -3.38
N TYR A 362 6.38 -6.13 -3.31
CA TYR A 362 4.96 -5.96 -3.03
C TYR A 362 4.30 -4.92 -3.94
N ASP A 363 3.06 -5.21 -4.35
CA ASP A 363 2.28 -4.39 -5.26
C ASP A 363 0.90 -4.07 -4.69
N VAL A 364 0.42 -2.87 -5.00
CA VAL A 364 -1.00 -2.48 -4.92
C VAL A 364 -1.51 -2.34 -6.34
N LEU A 365 -2.45 -3.20 -6.72
CA LEU A 365 -3.04 -3.24 -8.06
C LEU A 365 -4.47 -2.71 -8.00
N GLU A 366 -4.87 -1.88 -8.96
CA GLU A 366 -6.27 -1.51 -9.22
C GLU A 366 -6.72 -2.12 -10.54
N LYS A 367 -7.72 -3.02 -10.50
CA LYS A 367 -8.23 -3.71 -11.70
C LYS A 367 -7.09 -4.34 -12.54
N GLY A 368 -6.08 -4.89 -11.85
CA GLY A 368 -4.92 -5.52 -12.48
C GLY A 368 -3.79 -4.57 -12.93
N LYS A 369 -3.93 -3.25 -12.76
CA LYS A 369 -2.88 -2.27 -13.08
C LYS A 369 -2.16 -1.82 -11.80
N PRO A 370 -0.82 -1.71 -11.78
CA PRO A 370 -0.10 -1.26 -10.60
C PRO A 370 -0.40 0.22 -10.29
N LEU A 371 -0.79 0.51 -9.05
CA LEU A 371 -0.75 1.86 -8.49
C LEU A 371 0.62 2.13 -7.85
N LEU A 372 1.11 1.11 -7.14
CA LEU A 372 2.40 1.05 -6.48
C LEU A 372 2.98 -0.35 -6.69
N ARG A 373 4.27 -0.41 -7.00
CA ARG A 373 5.08 -1.62 -6.94
C ARG A 373 6.40 -1.27 -6.28
N VAL A 374 6.84 -2.09 -5.34
CA VAL A 374 8.13 -1.92 -4.66
C VAL A 374 8.85 -3.25 -4.69
N ALA A 375 10.00 -3.29 -5.36
CA ALA A 375 10.90 -4.43 -5.36
C ALA A 375 12.07 -4.16 -4.41
N LEU A 376 12.29 -5.06 -3.46
CA LEU A 376 13.31 -4.98 -2.43
C LEU A 376 14.58 -5.67 -2.92
N ALA A 377 15.57 -4.90 -3.34
CA ALA A 377 16.81 -5.43 -3.88
C ALA A 377 17.65 -6.10 -2.79
N ASP A 378 17.72 -5.49 -1.60
CA ASP A 378 18.54 -5.96 -0.49
C ASP A 378 18.05 -5.34 0.84
N MET A 379 18.22 -6.07 1.94
CA MET A 379 17.92 -5.62 3.31
C MET A 379 18.86 -6.31 4.28
N GLY A 380 19.34 -5.58 5.29
CA GLY A 380 20.20 -6.20 6.29
C GLY A 380 20.80 -5.23 7.29
N PHE A 381 21.54 -5.80 8.25
CA PHE A 381 22.29 -4.99 9.21
C PHE A 381 23.64 -4.56 8.63
N THR A 382 24.07 -3.36 9.01
CA THR A 382 25.41 -2.82 8.75
C THR A 382 25.83 -1.95 9.94
N ASP A 383 27.12 -1.87 10.22
CA ASP A 383 27.65 -1.04 11.32
C ASP A 383 28.08 0.36 10.87
N GLU A 384 28.15 0.59 9.56
CA GLU A 384 28.63 1.83 8.96
C GLU A 384 27.54 2.53 8.14
N LEU A 385 27.36 3.83 8.37
CA LEU A 385 26.43 4.65 7.61
C LEU A 385 26.89 4.75 6.15
N GLY A 386 26.02 4.42 5.19
CA GLY A 386 26.35 4.45 3.77
C GLY A 386 27.03 3.19 3.24
N ARG A 387 27.27 2.17 4.09
CA ARG A 387 27.72 0.85 3.63
C ARG A 387 26.54 -0.10 3.49
N ARG A 388 26.49 -0.85 2.38
CA ARG A 388 25.55 -1.95 2.22
C ARG A 388 25.94 -3.12 3.14
N PRO A 389 24.98 -3.97 3.57
CA PRO A 389 25.28 -5.22 4.27
C PRO A 389 26.29 -6.06 3.50
N GLN A 390 27.13 -6.81 4.22
CA GLN A 390 27.98 -7.82 3.61
C GLN A 390 27.17 -9.12 3.52
N GLY A 391 27.04 -9.66 2.30
CA GLY A 391 26.31 -10.90 2.03
C GLY A 391 27.06 -12.16 2.46
#